data_AF-A0A941FHV5-F1
#
_entry.id   AF-A0A941FHV5-F1
#
_cell.length_a   1.000
_cell.length_b   1.000
_cell.length_c   1.000
_cell.angle_alpha   90.00
_cell.angle_beta   90.00
_cell.angle_gamma   90.00
#
_symmetry.space_group_name_H-M   'P 1'
#
loop_
_entity.id
_entity.type
_entity.pdbx_description
1 polymer ?
#
loop_
_entity_poly.entity_id
_entity_poly.type
_entity_poly.pdbx_seq_one_letter_code
_entity_poly.pdbx_strand_id
1 'polypeptide(L)'
;MTSVCGIHGTITLATALSIPYFMRDDTLFPMRNTVLFIAACVILLSVTLATVLLPLLVKTPIEFKDERLTSEEAYKIVLNKTINQLSKEATIENQKAVHQVMEDLNEQLIDLERE
;
A
#
# COMPACT_ATOMS: atom_id res chain seq x y z
N MET A 1 -8.53 1.74 -5.11
CA MET A 1 -7.43 1.95 -6.09
C MET A 1 -7.95 2.77 -7.26
N THR A 2 -8.23 4.06 -7.06
CA THR A 2 -8.81 4.92 -8.11
C THR A 2 -8.44 6.37 -7.82
N SER A 3 -7.35 6.89 -8.40
CA SER A 3 -7.24 8.33 -8.79
C SER A 3 -5.89 8.81 -9.35
N VAL A 4 -4.83 7.99 -9.44
CA VAL A 4 -3.51 8.52 -9.86
C VAL A 4 -3.24 8.36 -11.37
N CYS A 5 -4.03 7.56 -12.09
CA CYS A 5 -3.78 7.32 -13.53
C CYS A 5 -4.19 8.51 -14.44
N GLY A 6 -5.10 9.38 -14.01
CA GLY A 6 -5.66 10.44 -14.88
C GLY A 6 -4.82 11.70 -15.05
N ILE A 7 -4.05 12.09 -14.03
CA ILE A 7 -3.37 13.40 -14.00
C ILE A 7 -2.17 13.46 -14.96
N HIS A 8 -1.44 12.36 -15.15
CA HIS A 8 -0.17 12.41 -15.87
C HIS A 8 -0.34 12.56 -17.40
N GLY A 9 -1.42 12.03 -17.97
CA GLY A 9 -1.71 12.16 -19.40
C GLY A 9 -2.42 13.47 -19.76
N THR A 10 -3.26 14.00 -18.86
CA THR A 10 -4.09 15.19 -19.12
C THR A 10 -3.28 16.47 -19.19
N ILE A 11 -2.24 16.63 -18.37
CA ILE A 11 -1.41 17.85 -18.37
C ILE A 11 -0.57 18.00 -19.64
N THR A 12 0.01 16.91 -20.13
CA THR A 12 0.78 16.89 -21.39
C THR A 12 -0.14 17.15 -22.58
N LEU A 13 -1.34 16.56 -22.59
CA LEU A 13 -2.31 16.77 -23.66
C LEU A 13 -2.88 18.19 -23.65
N ALA A 14 -3.19 18.74 -22.48
CA ALA A 14 -3.58 20.15 -22.33
C ALA A 14 -2.49 21.11 -22.80
N THR A 15 -1.22 20.81 -22.52
CA THR A 15 -0.08 21.60 -23.00
C THR A 15 0.05 21.53 -24.53
N ALA A 16 -0.11 20.34 -25.13
CA ALA A 16 -0.07 20.18 -26.58
C ALA A 16 -1.25 20.85 -27.30
N LEU A 17 -2.44 20.84 -26.69
CA LEU A 17 -3.64 21.52 -27.20
C LEU A 17 -3.66 23.03 -26.94
N SER A 18 -2.85 23.53 -26.01
CA SER A 18 -2.66 24.98 -25.79
C SER A 18 -1.87 25.64 -26.93
N ILE A 19 -1.25 24.86 -27.81
CA ILE A 19 -0.61 25.38 -29.02
C ILE A 19 -1.70 25.88 -29.98
N PRO A 20 -1.66 27.16 -30.40
CA PRO A 20 -2.70 27.73 -31.25
C PRO A 20 -2.69 27.06 -32.63
N TYR A 21 -3.88 26.90 -33.21
CA TYR A 21 -4.04 26.28 -34.53
C TYR A 21 -3.55 27.19 -35.68
N PHE A 22 -3.67 28.51 -35.49
CA PHE A 22 -3.18 29.54 -36.41
C PHE A 22 -2.07 30.37 -35.77
N MET A 23 -1.08 30.74 -36.56
CA MET A 23 -0.05 31.70 -36.19
C MET A 23 -0.57 33.14 -36.36
N ARG A 24 0.21 34.12 -35.89
CA ARG A 24 -0.13 35.55 -35.97
C ARG A 24 -0.32 36.06 -37.40
N ASP A 25 0.21 35.33 -38.38
CA ASP A 25 0.13 35.64 -39.81
C ASP A 25 -1.00 34.86 -40.52
N ASP A 26 -2.00 34.36 -39.78
CA ASP A 26 -3.13 33.53 -40.28
C ASP A 26 -2.72 32.20 -40.94
N THR A 27 -1.44 31.83 -40.85
CA THR A 27 -0.92 30.56 -41.36
C THR A 27 -1.14 29.44 -40.34
N LEU A 28 -1.37 28.22 -40.84
CA LEU A 28 -1.51 27.04 -39.97
C LEU A 28 -0.23 26.80 -39.18
N PHE A 29 -0.36 26.37 -37.92
CA PHE A 29 0.80 26.01 -37.11
C PHE A 29 1.55 24.84 -37.76
N PRO A 30 2.85 25.02 -38.09
CA PRO A 30 3.61 24.02 -38.81
C PRO A 30 3.78 22.76 -37.96
N MET A 31 3.65 21.58 -38.57
CA MET A 31 3.92 20.28 -37.93
C MET A 31 3.11 19.99 -36.65
N ARG A 32 1.92 20.59 -36.46
CA ARG A 32 1.03 20.33 -35.31
C ARG A 32 0.79 18.83 -35.07
N ASN A 33 0.52 18.09 -36.13
CA ASN A 33 0.29 16.64 -36.04
C ASN A 33 1.53 15.88 -35.57
N THR A 34 2.73 16.34 -35.93
CA THR A 34 4.00 15.79 -35.46
C THR A 34 4.21 16.04 -33.97
N VAL A 35 3.88 17.24 -33.48
CA VAL A 35 3.96 17.57 -32.04
C VAL A 35 2.99 16.71 -31.24
N LEU A 36 1.75 16.54 -31.72
CA LEU A 36 0.77 15.66 -31.09
C LEU A 36 1.20 14.19 -31.10
N PHE A 37 1.82 13.73 -32.19
CA PHE A 37 2.37 12.38 -32.30
C PHE A 37 3.48 12.14 -31.26
N ILE A 38 4.42 13.09 -31.13
CA ILE A 38 5.49 13.02 -30.12
C ILE A 38 4.90 13.05 -28.70
N ALA A 39 3.93 13.93 -28.43
CA ALA A 39 3.28 14.03 -27.13
C ALA A 39 2.61 12.70 -26.74
N ALA A 40 1.90 12.05 -27.67
CA ALA A 40 1.32 10.73 -27.44
C ALA A 40 2.39 9.66 -27.16
N CYS A 41 3.48 9.64 -27.92
CA CYS A 41 4.60 8.73 -27.67
C CYS A 41 5.22 8.94 -26.27
N VAL A 42 5.43 10.18 -25.85
CA VAL A 42 5.98 10.51 -24.53
C VAL A 42 5.03 10.06 -23.41
N ILE A 43 3.71 10.23 -23.58
CA ILE A 43 2.73 9.74 -22.61
C ILE A 43 2.82 8.21 -22.47
N LEU A 44 2.82 7.49 -23.61
CA LEU A 44 2.92 6.04 -23.62
C LEU A 44 4.21 5.57 -22.93
N LEU A 45 5.36 6.13 -23.33
CA LEU A 45 6.65 5.79 -22.73
C LEU A 45 6.68 6.09 -21.24
N SER A 46 6.15 7.24 -20.81
CA SER A 46 6.14 7.62 -19.40
C SER A 46 5.30 6.67 -18.55
N VAL A 47 4.11 6.29 -19.01
CA VAL A 47 3.24 5.37 -18.27
C VAL A 47 3.86 3.97 -18.28
N THR A 48 4.34 3.48 -19.42
CA THR A 48 5.02 2.18 -19.49
C THR A 48 6.21 2.14 -18.54
N LEU A 49 7.07 3.18 -18.57
CA LEU A 49 8.22 3.26 -17.68
C LEU A 49 7.79 3.31 -16.22
N ALA A 50 6.80 4.12 -15.84
CA ALA A 50 6.28 4.16 -14.47
C ALA A 50 5.74 2.78 -14.01
N THR A 51 4.99 2.08 -14.87
CA THR A 51 4.44 0.75 -14.55
C THR A 51 5.49 -0.35 -14.42
N VAL A 52 6.64 -0.22 -15.11
CA VAL A 52 7.75 -1.20 -15.04
C VAL A 52 8.75 -0.83 -13.95
N LEU A 53 9.01 0.47 -13.75
CA LEU A 53 9.97 0.98 -12.78
C LEU A 53 9.45 0.88 -11.35
N LEU A 54 8.15 1.11 -11.13
CA LEU A 54 7.52 0.98 -9.82
C LEU A 54 7.66 -0.43 -9.21
N PRO A 55 7.31 -1.53 -9.89
CA PRO A 55 7.50 -2.88 -9.33
C PRO A 55 8.98 -3.27 -9.21
N LEU A 56 9.87 -2.71 -10.03
CA LEU A 56 11.31 -2.96 -9.91
C LEU A 56 11.91 -2.27 -8.67
N LEU A 57 11.45 -1.05 -8.37
CA LEU A 57 11.88 -0.28 -7.21
C LEU A 57 11.23 -0.79 -5.91
N VAL A 58 9.99 -1.25 -5.99
CA VAL A 58 9.28 -1.95 -4.90
C VAL A 58 9.68 -3.43 -4.92
N LYS A 59 10.92 -3.70 -4.48
CA LYS A 59 11.52 -5.05 -4.48
C LYS A 59 10.91 -6.00 -3.44
N THR A 60 10.07 -5.49 -2.56
CA THR A 60 9.29 -6.28 -1.61
C THR A 60 7.84 -5.93 -1.82
N PRO A 61 7.00 -6.85 -2.36
CA PRO A 61 5.58 -6.74 -2.11
C PRO A 61 5.46 -6.69 -0.59
N ILE A 62 5.04 -5.54 -0.07
CA ILE A 62 4.45 -5.50 1.25
C ILE A 62 3.20 -6.32 1.00
N GLU A 63 3.25 -7.62 1.33
CA GLU A 63 2.04 -8.39 1.54
C GLU A 63 1.31 -7.62 2.63
N PHE A 64 0.45 -6.69 2.21
CA PHE A 64 -0.78 -6.46 2.92
C PHE A 64 -1.54 -7.77 2.79
N LYS A 65 -1.08 -8.76 3.55
CA LYS A 65 -1.93 -9.85 3.98
C LYS A 65 -3.03 -9.08 4.70
N ASP A 66 -4.15 -8.90 4.00
CA ASP A 66 -5.44 -8.54 4.59
C ASP A 66 -5.83 -9.75 5.46
N GLU A 67 -4.97 -10.07 6.43
CA GLU A 67 -5.24 -10.93 7.55
C GLU A 67 -6.13 -10.05 8.41
N ARG A 68 -7.38 -9.92 7.95
CA ARG A 68 -8.49 -9.54 8.80
C ARG A 68 -8.57 -10.65 9.83
N LEU A 69 -7.72 -10.54 10.83
CA LEU A 69 -7.72 -11.41 11.98
C LEU A 69 -9.15 -11.42 12.46
N THR A 70 -9.74 -12.62 12.51
CA THR A 70 -11.03 -12.76 13.16
C THR A 70 -10.86 -12.26 14.60
N SER A 71 -11.95 -11.82 15.23
CA SER A 71 -11.89 -11.39 16.64
C SER A 71 -11.26 -12.46 17.53
N GLU A 72 -11.43 -13.73 17.16
CA GLU A 72 -10.85 -14.91 17.79
C GLU A 72 -9.32 -15.02 17.59
N GLU A 73 -8.83 -14.90 16.36
CA GLU A 73 -7.38 -14.93 16.06
C GLU A 73 -6.64 -13.76 16.73
N ALA A 74 -7.24 -12.57 16.71
CA ALA A 74 -6.71 -11.40 17.39
C ALA A 74 -6.64 -11.62 18.91
N TYR A 75 -7.67 -12.23 19.51
CA TYR A 75 -7.69 -12.56 20.93
C TYR A 75 -6.58 -13.57 21.29
N LYS A 76 -6.40 -14.62 20.49
CA LYS A 76 -5.34 -15.63 20.68
C LYS A 76 -3.93 -15.01 20.64
N ILE A 77 -3.70 -14.04 19.76
CA ILE A 77 -2.41 -13.32 19.67
C ILE A 77 -2.16 -12.49 20.94
N VAL A 78 -3.17 -11.76 21.40
CA VAL A 78 -3.06 -10.95 22.63
C VAL A 78 -2.79 -11.83 23.83
N LEU A 79 -3.48 -12.96 23.96
CA LEU A 79 -3.30 -13.92 25.06
C LEU A 79 -1.87 -14.47 25.10
N ASN A 80 -1.37 -14.99 23.97
CA ASN A 80 0.00 -15.51 23.86
C ASN A 80 1.06 -14.44 24.18
N LYS A 81 0.85 -13.22 23.68
CA LYS A 81 1.80 -12.12 23.93
C LYS A 81 1.79 -11.71 25.41
N THR A 82 0.61 -11.70 26.03
CA THR A 82 0.43 -11.39 27.45
C THR A 82 1.11 -12.44 28.33
N ILE A 83 0.88 -13.73 28.07
CA ILE A 83 1.54 -14.85 28.77
C ILE A 83 3.07 -14.72 28.70
N ASN A 84 3.60 -14.46 27.49
CA ASN A 84 5.03 -14.28 27.28
C ASN A 84 5.60 -13.05 28.00
N GLN A 85 4.84 -11.96 28.09
CA GLN A 85 5.27 -10.74 28.76
C GLN A 85 5.23 -10.87 30.28
N LEU A 86 4.15 -11.44 30.82
CA LEU A 86 4.03 -11.75 32.25
C LEU A 86 5.14 -12.69 32.72
N SER A 87 5.50 -13.68 31.90
CA SER A 87 6.63 -14.57 32.17
C SER A 87 7.97 -13.81 32.26
N LYS A 88 8.17 -12.78 31.43
CA LYS A 88 9.39 -11.95 31.46
C LYS A 88 9.44 -10.99 32.65
N GLU A 89 8.29 -10.51 33.11
CA GLU A 89 8.17 -9.53 34.21
C GLU A 89 7.97 -10.20 35.59
N ALA A 90 7.98 -11.53 35.65
CA ALA A 90 7.86 -12.31 36.87
C ALA A 90 9.05 -12.02 37.82
N THR A 91 8.73 -11.48 38.99
CA THR A 91 9.67 -11.17 40.08
C THR A 91 9.28 -11.99 41.32
N ILE A 92 10.21 -12.23 42.25
CA ILE A 92 9.99 -13.07 43.45
C ILE A 92 8.76 -12.61 44.27
N GLU A 93 8.47 -11.31 44.30
CA GLU A 93 7.32 -10.74 45.04
C GLU A 93 5.97 -11.00 44.35
N ASN A 94 5.92 -11.01 43.01
CA ASN A 94 4.69 -11.18 42.24
C ASN A 94 4.52 -12.60 41.67
N GLN A 95 5.51 -13.48 41.84
CA GLN A 95 5.58 -14.81 41.20
C GLN A 95 4.32 -15.64 41.42
N LYS A 96 3.77 -15.62 42.63
CA LYS A 96 2.56 -16.38 42.96
C LYS A 96 1.32 -15.83 42.23
N ALA A 97 1.18 -14.51 42.16
CA ALA A 97 0.07 -13.86 41.47
C ALA A 97 0.18 -14.03 39.94
N VAL A 98 1.39 -13.89 39.40
CA VAL A 98 1.68 -14.11 37.98
C VAL A 98 1.37 -15.56 37.59
N HIS A 99 1.76 -16.53 38.42
CA HIS A 99 1.51 -17.94 38.14
C HIS A 99 0.01 -18.27 38.06
N GLN A 100 -0.80 -17.74 38.99
CA GLN A 100 -2.26 -17.94 38.98
C GLN A 100 -2.91 -17.38 37.73
N VAL A 101 -2.60 -16.13 37.39
CA VAL A 101 -3.15 -15.49 36.19
C VAL A 101 -2.68 -16.20 34.91
N MET A 102 -1.44 -16.70 34.90
CA MET A 102 -0.92 -17.46 33.76
C MET A 102 -1.62 -18.80 33.56
N GLU A 103 -2.00 -19.49 34.63
CA GLU A 103 -2.76 -20.74 34.58
C GLU A 103 -4.15 -20.49 33.97
N ASP A 104 -4.87 -19.47 34.45
CA ASP A 104 -6.18 -19.06 33.90
C ASP A 104 -6.11 -18.69 32.41
N LEU A 105 -5.05 -17.96 32.00
CA LEU A 105 -4.86 -17.57 30.60
C LEU A 105 -4.49 -18.75 29.70
N ASN A 106 -3.77 -19.74 30.22
CA ASN A 106 -3.46 -20.96 29.48
C ASN A 106 -4.72 -21.83 29.29
N GLU A 107 -5.58 -21.95 30.30
CA GLU A 107 -6.87 -22.66 30.13
C GLU A 107 -7.72 -22.00 29.04
N GLN A 108 -7.86 -20.67 29.07
CA GLN A 108 -8.60 -19.94 28.02
C GLN A 108 -7.99 -20.13 26.63
N LEU A 109 -6.65 -20.22 26.52
CA LEU A 109 -6.00 -20.53 25.25
C LEU A 109 -6.37 -21.91 24.75
N ILE A 110 -6.37 -22.92 25.64
CA ILE A 110 -6.68 -24.30 25.30
C ILE A 110 -8.13 -24.43 24.85
N ASP A 111 -9.07 -23.74 25.50
CA ASP A 111 -10.49 -23.78 25.11
C ASP A 111 -10.69 -23.23 23.70
N LEU A 112 -10.01 -22.13 23.35
CA LEU A 112 -10.04 -21.57 21.99
C LEU A 112 -9.35 -22.45 20.94
N GLU A 113 -8.46 -23.35 21.33
CA GLU A 113 -7.87 -24.32 20.40
C GLU A 113 -8.75 -25.56 20.17
N ARG A 114 -9.80 -25.73 20.98
CA ARG A 114 -10.72 -26.87 20.91
C ARG A 114 -11.99 -26.59 20.11
N GLU A 115 -12.32 -25.33 19.86
CA GLU A 115 -13.39 -24.88 18.96
C GLU A 115 -12.95 -24.90 17.48
#